data_AF-A0A6M0F439-F1
#
_entry.id   AF-A0A6M0F439-F1
#
_cell.length_a   1.000
_cell.length_b   1.000
_cell.length_c   1.000
_cell.angle_alpha   90.00
_cell.angle_beta   90.00
_cell.angle_gamma   90.00
#
_symmetry.space_group_name_H-M   'P 1'
#
loop_
_entity.id
_entity.type
_entity.pdbx_description
1 polymer ?
#
loop_
_entity_poly.entity_id
_entity_poly.type
_entity_poly.pdbx_seq_one_letter_code
_entity_poly.pdbx_strand_id
1 'polypeptide(L)'
;MERSHRIARRAVSYGQSDPTQEPEIGSGLLFLCFQANIENQFNFMQSRWANPTRFVEVGVGPDPVIGQVSDSVRTQKWPTQWGEEETQEYGFDLWVKMLGGEYFFAPCISFLKTLE
;
A
#
# COMPACT_ATOMS: atom_id res chain seq x y z
N MET A 1 -16.38 3.26 -11.84
CA MET A 1 -16.13 2.22 -10.81
C MET A 1 -14.81 2.46 -10.06
N GLU A 2 -13.69 2.79 -10.73
CA GLU A 2 -12.42 3.08 -10.04
C GLU A 2 -12.53 4.15 -8.91
N ARG A 3 -13.25 5.24 -9.15
CA ARG A 3 -13.37 6.37 -8.20
C ARG A 3 -13.98 5.99 -6.85
N SER A 4 -14.74 4.89 -6.74
CA SER A 4 -15.34 4.43 -5.48
C SER A 4 -14.36 3.69 -4.57
N HIS A 5 -13.17 3.32 -5.07
CA HIS A 5 -12.11 2.66 -4.30
C HIS A 5 -11.07 3.63 -3.75
N ARG A 6 -11.25 4.94 -3.96
CA ARG A 6 -10.29 5.97 -3.51
C ARG A 6 -10.25 6.07 -1.99
N ILE A 7 -9.08 6.36 -1.45
CA ILE A 7 -8.86 6.63 -0.02
C ILE A 7 -8.28 8.03 0.19
N ALA A 8 -8.54 8.63 1.34
CA ALA A 8 -7.90 9.88 1.76
C ALA A 8 -6.76 9.60 2.74
N ARG A 9 -5.51 9.69 2.29
CA ARG A 9 -4.32 9.40 3.11
C ARG A 9 -3.98 10.58 4.04
N ARG A 10 -3.59 10.27 5.28
CA ARG A 10 -3.09 11.20 6.31
C ARG A 10 -1.85 10.63 7.01
N ALA A 11 -1.09 9.83 6.27
CA ALA A 11 0.09 9.13 6.77
C ALA A 11 1.22 10.11 7.12
N VAL A 12 2.06 9.71 8.07
CA VAL A 12 3.25 10.44 8.52
C VAL A 12 4.42 9.48 8.70
N SER A 13 5.64 9.94 8.46
CA SER A 13 6.85 9.13 8.72
C SER A 13 7.10 8.94 10.21
N TYR A 14 7.76 7.84 10.60
CA TYR A 14 8.29 7.63 11.94
C TYR A 14 9.73 7.10 11.89
N GLY A 15 10.43 7.22 13.02
CA GLY A 15 11.81 6.77 13.16
C GLY A 15 12.81 7.86 12.79
N GLN A 16 13.87 7.47 12.08
CA GLN A 16 14.92 8.38 11.62
C GLN A 16 14.34 9.52 10.77
N SER A 17 14.68 10.76 11.12
CA SER A 17 14.19 11.97 10.46
C SER A 17 15.16 12.55 9.44
N ASP A 18 16.43 12.19 9.50
CA ASP A 18 17.42 12.58 8.51
C ASP A 18 17.29 11.71 7.25
N PRO A 19 16.92 12.28 6.08
CA PRO A 19 16.71 11.51 4.86
C PRO A 19 18.01 11.01 4.20
N THR A 20 19.17 11.43 4.70
CA THR A 20 20.48 10.94 4.21
C THR A 20 20.93 9.65 4.89
N GLN A 21 20.25 9.27 5.98
CA GLN A 21 20.51 8.03 6.70
C GLN A 21 19.70 6.89 6.09
N GLU A 22 20.27 5.68 6.11
CA GLU A 22 19.67 4.46 5.57
C GLU A 22 19.34 3.47 6.70
N PRO A 23 18.32 3.74 7.52
CA PRO A 23 17.97 2.86 8.63
C PRO A 23 17.43 1.51 8.10
N GLU A 24 18.04 0.40 8.54
CA GLU A 24 17.57 -0.95 8.19
C GLU A 24 16.30 -1.36 8.96
N ILE A 25 16.12 -0.85 10.19
CA ILE A 25 14.99 -1.13 11.07
C ILE A 25 14.54 0.13 11.82
N GLY A 26 13.32 0.10 12.35
CA GLY A 26 12.82 1.14 13.27
C GLY A 26 12.42 2.46 12.60
N SER A 27 12.38 2.52 11.28
CA SER A 27 11.90 3.67 10.51
C SER A 27 10.90 3.23 9.44
N GLY A 28 9.94 4.09 9.12
CA GLY A 28 8.91 3.75 8.15
C GLY A 28 7.76 4.74 8.12
N LEU A 29 6.57 4.24 7.78
CA LEU A 29 5.36 5.03 7.61
C LEU A 29 4.29 4.61 8.62
N LEU A 30 3.82 5.55 9.43
CA LEU A 30 2.54 5.41 10.12
C LEU A 30 1.45 5.66 9.07
N PHE A 31 0.92 4.58 8.52
CA PHE A 31 -0.09 4.66 7.48
C PHE A 31 -1.48 4.92 8.08
N LEU A 32 -2.09 6.05 7.71
CA LEU A 32 -3.46 6.39 8.06
C LEU A 32 -4.23 6.72 6.80
N CYS A 33 -5.45 6.20 6.68
CA CYS A 33 -6.36 6.58 5.62
C CYS A 33 -7.82 6.59 6.08
N PHE A 34 -8.60 7.49 5.48
CA PHE A 34 -10.04 7.61 5.70
C PHE A 34 -10.82 7.13 4.48
N GLN A 35 -11.93 6.47 4.76
CA GLN A 35 -12.89 5.94 3.80
C GLN A 35 -14.28 5.85 4.44
N ALA A 36 -15.32 5.69 3.61
CA ALA A 36 -16.67 5.41 4.08
C ALA A 36 -16.93 3.90 4.21
N ASN A 37 -16.21 3.07 3.46
CA ASN A 37 -16.33 1.62 3.45
C ASN A 37 -14.93 0.98 3.33
N ILE A 38 -14.46 0.35 4.41
CA ILE A 38 -13.12 -0.27 4.47
C ILE A 38 -12.98 -1.43 3.48
N GLU A 39 -14.02 -2.25 3.34
CA GLU A 39 -14.02 -3.39 2.41
C GLU A 39 -13.83 -2.91 0.96
N ASN A 40 -14.57 -1.88 0.57
CA ASN A 40 -14.57 -1.38 -0.81
C ASN A 40 -13.39 -0.44 -1.12
N GLN A 41 -12.63 0.02 -0.13
CA GLN A 41 -11.58 1.04 -0.31
C GLN A 41 -10.21 0.49 0.08
N PHE A 42 -9.76 0.63 1.33
CA PHE A 42 -8.44 0.16 1.75
C PHE A 42 -8.22 -1.35 1.49
N ASN A 43 -9.16 -2.20 1.92
CA ASN A 43 -9.03 -3.64 1.73
C ASN A 43 -9.06 -4.01 0.25
N PHE A 44 -9.91 -3.37 -0.54
CA PHE A 44 -9.98 -3.57 -1.98
C PHE A 44 -8.66 -3.20 -2.66
N MET A 45 -8.13 -2.01 -2.36
CA MET A 45 -6.87 -1.54 -2.94
C MET A 45 -5.71 -2.49 -2.63
N GLN A 46 -5.56 -2.95 -1.38
CA GLN A 46 -4.50 -3.89 -1.04
C GLN A 46 -4.73 -5.29 -1.66
N SER A 47 -5.92 -5.87 -1.47
CA SER A 47 -6.17 -7.29 -1.80
C SER A 47 -6.53 -7.55 -3.27
N ARG A 48 -7.08 -6.56 -3.97
CA ARG A 48 -7.53 -6.68 -5.36
C ARG A 48 -6.64 -5.95 -6.35
N TRP A 49 -5.88 -4.94 -5.93
CA TRP A 49 -4.95 -4.21 -6.80
C TRP A 49 -3.48 -4.50 -6.48
N ALA A 50 -3.03 -4.22 -5.26
CA ALA A 50 -1.60 -4.30 -4.94
C ALA A 50 -1.06 -5.75 -4.85
N ASN A 51 -1.82 -6.67 -4.23
CA ASN A 51 -1.37 -8.05 -4.03
C ASN A 51 -1.45 -8.94 -5.30
N PRO A 52 -2.51 -8.88 -6.13
CA PRO A 52 -2.64 -9.82 -7.24
C PRO A 52 -1.67 -9.56 -8.39
N THR A 53 -1.08 -10.61 -8.94
CA THR A 53 -0.18 -10.52 -10.12
C THR A 53 -0.87 -10.34 -11.46
N ARG A 54 -2.20 -10.29 -11.43
CA ARG A 54 -3.08 -10.27 -12.61
C ARG A 54 -3.93 -9.00 -12.70
N PHE A 55 -3.57 -7.97 -11.94
CA PHE A 55 -4.20 -6.68 -12.01
C PHE A 55 -3.18 -5.65 -12.52
N VAL A 56 -3.51 -4.79 -13.48
CA VAL A 56 -4.79 -4.73 -14.23
C VAL A 56 -4.89 -5.80 -15.34
N GLU A 57 -3.76 -6.37 -15.73
CA GLU A 57 -3.62 -7.42 -16.74
C GLU A 57 -2.88 -8.63 -16.18
N VAL A 58 -2.94 -9.77 -16.88
CA VAL A 58 -2.24 -10.99 -16.48
C VAL A 58 -0.73 -10.81 -16.59
N GLY A 59 0.01 -11.13 -15.51
CA GLY A 59 1.47 -11.14 -15.53
C GLY A 59 2.13 -9.78 -15.29
N VAL A 60 1.39 -8.82 -14.72
CA VAL A 60 1.92 -7.53 -14.24
C VAL A 60 2.82 -7.74 -13.01
N GLY A 61 2.48 -8.70 -12.16
CA GLY A 61 3.14 -8.91 -10.86
C GLY A 61 2.51 -8.08 -9.73
N PRO A 62 2.90 -8.31 -8.47
CA PRO A 62 2.38 -7.54 -7.34
C PRO A 62 3.04 -6.15 -7.30
N ASP A 63 2.39 -5.20 -6.63
CA ASP A 63 2.96 -3.87 -6.35
C ASP A 63 4.33 -4.04 -5.64
N PRO A 64 5.41 -3.44 -6.18
CA PRO A 64 6.76 -3.68 -5.68
C PRO A 64 7.02 -3.07 -4.29
N VAL A 65 6.19 -2.13 -3.82
CA VAL A 65 6.39 -1.43 -2.55
C VAL A 65 5.54 -2.03 -1.44
N ILE A 66 4.27 -2.35 -1.72
CA ILE A 66 3.29 -2.79 -0.70
C ILE A 66 2.65 -4.14 -0.99
N GLY A 67 2.91 -4.74 -2.16
CA GLY A 67 2.32 -6.01 -2.58
C GLY A 67 2.82 -7.19 -1.73
N GLN A 68 1.88 -7.86 -1.07
CA GLN A 68 2.14 -9.01 -0.21
C GLN A 68 1.71 -10.30 -0.90
N VAL A 69 2.70 -11.06 -1.37
CA VAL A 69 2.55 -12.41 -1.96
C VAL A 69 3.63 -13.34 -1.41
N SER A 70 3.46 -14.65 -1.59
CA SER A 70 4.53 -15.62 -1.32
C SER A 70 5.72 -15.39 -2.25
N ASP A 71 6.94 -15.65 -1.77
CA ASP A 71 8.19 -15.30 -2.47
C ASP A 71 8.33 -15.95 -3.86
N SER A 72 7.68 -17.09 -4.10
CA SER A 72 7.66 -17.75 -5.41
C SER A 72 6.91 -17.00 -6.51
N VAL A 73 6.24 -15.89 -6.21
CA VAL A 73 5.29 -15.19 -7.12
C VAL A 73 5.64 -13.70 -7.28
N ARG A 74 6.84 -13.27 -6.88
CA ARG A 74 7.26 -11.85 -6.87
C ARG A 74 7.87 -11.33 -8.18
N THR A 75 7.59 -11.93 -9.33
CA THR A 75 8.18 -11.46 -10.59
C THR A 75 7.38 -10.28 -11.16
N GLN A 76 8.02 -9.12 -11.34
CA GLN A 76 7.51 -7.99 -12.12
C GLN A 76 8.27 -7.83 -13.44
N LYS A 77 7.68 -7.10 -14.39
CA LYS A 77 8.29 -6.73 -15.68
C LYS A 77 8.61 -5.25 -15.70
N TRP A 78 9.83 -4.93 -16.10
CA TRP A 78 10.34 -3.56 -16.11
C TRP A 78 10.80 -3.18 -17.51
N PRO A 79 10.39 -2.04 -18.07
CA PRO A 79 10.90 -1.57 -19.35
C PRO A 79 12.42 -1.47 -19.34
N THR A 80 13.09 -2.03 -20.34
CA THR A 80 14.56 -1.95 -20.49
C THR A 80 14.99 -0.53 -20.87
N GLN A 81 14.13 0.18 -21.58
CA GLN A 81 14.29 1.57 -21.97
C GLN A 81 12.98 2.34 -21.74
N TRP A 82 13.10 3.57 -21.25
CA TRP A 82 11.93 4.42 -20.99
C TRP A 82 11.17 4.73 -22.29
N GLY A 83 9.87 4.47 -22.30
CA GLY A 83 8.98 4.71 -23.44
C GLY A 83 8.87 3.56 -24.45
N GLU A 84 9.64 2.48 -24.26
CA GLU A 84 9.64 1.30 -25.14
C GLU A 84 8.84 0.12 -24.53
N GLU A 85 8.39 -0.80 -25.38
CA GLU A 85 7.60 -1.96 -24.97
C GLU A 85 8.44 -3.15 -24.46
N GLU A 86 9.73 -3.19 -24.78
CA GLU A 86 10.62 -4.27 -24.35
C GLU A 86 10.81 -4.25 -22.83
N THR A 87 10.57 -5.40 -22.18
CA THR A 87 10.68 -5.53 -20.73
C THR A 87 11.60 -6.67 -20.32
N GLN A 88 12.22 -6.52 -19.15
CA GLN A 88 12.96 -7.58 -18.47
C GLN A 88 12.24 -7.97 -17.16
N GLU A 89 12.26 -9.26 -16.84
CA GLU A 89 11.78 -9.76 -15.55
C GLU A 89 12.79 -9.48 -14.44
N TYR A 90 12.30 -8.92 -13.34
CA TYR A 90 13.09 -8.71 -12.12
C TYR A 90 12.17 -8.79 -10.91
N GLY A 91 12.53 -9.62 -9.93
CA GLY A 91 11.80 -9.76 -8.68
C GLY A 91 12.26 -8.73 -7.68
N PHE A 92 11.48 -7.68 -7.48
CA PHE A 92 11.79 -6.65 -6.49
C PHE A 92 11.33 -7.12 -5.10
N ASP A 93 12.27 -7.16 -4.15
CA ASP A 93 12.01 -7.58 -2.78
C ASP A 93 11.08 -6.61 -2.04
N LEU A 94 10.25 -7.15 -1.14
CA LEU A 94 9.37 -6.35 -0.30
C LEU A 94 10.10 -5.80 0.92
N TRP A 95 10.38 -4.50 0.88
CA TRP A 95 11.07 -3.79 1.95
C TRP A 95 10.12 -3.20 3.01
N VAL A 96 8.81 -3.25 2.79
CA VAL A 96 7.81 -2.79 3.75
C VAL A 96 7.26 -3.97 4.55
N LYS A 97 7.43 -3.93 5.88
CA LYS A 97 6.91 -4.94 6.81
C LYS A 97 5.73 -4.38 7.59
N MET A 98 4.59 -5.06 7.53
CA MET A 98 3.43 -4.73 8.37
C MET A 98 3.72 -5.13 9.82
N LEU A 99 3.84 -4.14 10.71
CA LEU A 99 4.13 -4.36 12.13
C LEU A 99 2.86 -4.47 12.99
N GLY A 100 1.69 -4.12 12.44
CA GLY A 100 0.42 -4.10 13.15
C GLY A 100 -0.41 -2.87 12.78
N GLY A 101 -1.68 -2.90 13.16
CA GLY A 101 -2.64 -1.84 12.87
C GLY A 101 -4.04 -2.25 13.28
N GLU A 102 -4.99 -1.31 13.19
CA GLU A 102 -6.37 -1.53 13.60
C GLU A 102 -7.33 -0.67 12.77
N TYR A 103 -8.58 -1.11 12.66
CA TYR A 103 -9.67 -0.34 12.08
C TYR A 103 -10.43 0.45 13.14
N PHE A 104 -10.57 1.75 12.89
CA PHE A 104 -11.28 2.66 13.78
C PHE A 104 -12.43 3.35 13.06
N PHE A 105 -13.40 3.79 13.85
CA PHE A 105 -14.42 4.73 13.42
C PHE A 105 -14.14 6.09 14.06
N ALA A 106 -14.13 7.15 13.26
CA ALA A 106 -14.06 8.52 13.74
C ALA A 106 -15.49 9.07 13.85
N PRO A 107 -16.13 9.05 15.05
CA PRO A 107 -17.49 9.53 15.20
C PRO A 107 -17.59 11.04 15.01
N CYS A 108 -18.80 11.52 14.77
CA CYS A 108 -19.06 12.95 14.73
C CYS A 108 -18.85 13.60 16.10
N ILE A 109 -18.48 14.88 16.10
CA ILE A 109 -18.23 15.66 17.32
C ILE A 109 -19.49 15.71 18.20
N SER A 110 -20.68 15.74 17.62
CA SER A 110 -21.94 15.76 18.38
C SER A 110 -22.11 14.50 19.22
N PHE A 111 -21.78 13.31 18.69
CA PHE A 111 -21.81 12.06 19.45
C PHE A 111 -20.82 12.08 20.62
N LEU A 112 -19.58 12.52 20.38
CA LEU A 112 -18.55 12.58 21.43
C LEU A 112 -18.92 13.54 22.57
N LYS A 113 -19.65 14.62 22.27
CA LYS A 113 -20.10 15.59 23.28
C LYS A 113 -21.24 15.09 24.15
N THR A 114 -21.95 14.04 23.72
CA THR A 114 -23.06 13.44 24.46
C THR A 114 -22.69 12.12 25.12
N LEU A 115 -21.44 11.69 24.98
CA LEU A 115 -20.93 10.50 25.62
C LEU A 115 -20.46 10.87 27.03
N GLU A 116 -21.17 10.38 28.05
CA GLU A 116 -20.80 10.53 29.47
C GLU A 116 -19.62 9.62 29.84
#